data_AF-A0A6C7MDN9-F1
#
_entry.id   AF-A0A6C7MDN9-F1
#
_cell.length_a   1.000
_cell.length_b   1.000
_cell.length_c   1.000
_cell.angle_alpha   90.00
_cell.angle_beta   90.00
_cell.angle_gamma   90.00
#
_symmetry.space_group_name_H-M   'P 1'
#
loop_
_entity.id
_entity.type
_entity.pdbx_description
1 polymer ?
#
loop_
_entity_poly.entity_id
_entity_poly.type
_entity_poly.pdbx_seq_one_letter_code
_entity_poly.pdbx_strand_id
1 'polypeptide(L)'
;ANDMSQNGFNARFIQATILYIQLSGGSSILDKPHLLGAIYGYADIAVGSGLVGVHKNPLREQEIKTLAKTLKPDEFGMLPFIDEIMGADWVIDYNKYQISRDEFGDIYKALRSDIVEGKIKDPRDIDSTYESRREFDHHRGGYYNGMVNAYGYDIPNDWNDAQLKIDSMILTAKLAALTPPQGYPNAPRYFTPENLEWYYKRHKLDRLLDPRIPAIYRYNFPQELRAKILAYAKEHN
;
A
#
# COMPACT_ATOMS: atom_id res chain seq x y z
N ALA A 1 13.21 18.30 -4.24
CA ALA A 1 12.30 17.35 -4.89
C ALA A 1 12.35 16.07 -4.08
N ASN A 2 11.26 15.69 -3.41
CA ASN A 2 11.19 14.48 -2.59
C ASN A 2 11.33 13.27 -3.50
N ASP A 3 12.56 12.79 -3.64
CA ASP A 3 12.83 11.58 -4.40
C ASP A 3 12.42 10.37 -3.56
N MET A 4 11.11 10.15 -3.54
CA MET A 4 10.42 8.96 -3.05
C MET A 4 10.69 7.73 -3.92
N SER A 5 11.72 7.79 -4.77
CA SER A 5 12.28 6.69 -5.56
C SER A 5 12.80 5.55 -4.69
N GLN A 6 13.04 5.77 -3.39
CA GLN A 6 13.46 4.73 -2.44
C GLN A 6 12.29 3.89 -1.87
N ASN A 7 11.04 4.18 -2.24
CA ASN A 7 9.88 3.54 -1.62
C ASN A 7 9.49 2.20 -2.26
N GLY A 8 10.44 1.36 -2.67
CA GLY A 8 10.17 -0.02 -3.09
C GLY A 8 9.33 -0.83 -2.09
N PHE A 9 9.16 -0.33 -0.85
CA PHE A 9 8.36 -0.88 0.26
C PHE A 9 7.12 -0.04 0.64
N ASN A 10 6.44 0.52 -0.36
CA ASN A 10 5.26 1.39 -0.27
C ASN A 10 4.15 0.96 0.72
N ALA A 11 3.77 -0.33 0.72
CA ALA A 11 2.70 -0.81 1.61
C ALA A 11 3.05 -0.69 3.10
N ARG A 12 4.34 -0.78 3.45
CA ARG A 12 4.78 -0.67 4.84
C ARG A 12 4.78 0.76 5.33
N PHE A 13 5.10 1.71 4.45
CA PHE A 13 5.00 3.12 4.80
C PHE A 13 3.57 3.42 5.26
N ILE A 14 2.57 3.00 4.47
CA ILE A 14 1.16 3.15 4.82
C ILE A 14 0.86 2.50 6.18
N GLN A 15 1.25 1.24 6.39
CA GLN A 15 0.98 0.55 7.65
C GLN A 15 1.66 1.18 8.87
N ALA A 16 2.91 1.60 8.74
CA ALA A 16 3.65 2.27 9.81
C ALA A 16 3.03 3.65 10.13
N THR A 17 2.61 4.39 9.10
CA THR A 17 1.90 5.67 9.28
C THR A 17 0.56 5.46 9.99
N ILE A 18 -0.19 4.43 9.63
CA ILE A 18 -1.48 4.13 10.25
C ILE A 18 -1.29 3.68 11.71
N LEU A 19 -0.30 2.82 12.00
CA LEU A 19 0.05 2.44 13.37
C LEU A 19 0.49 3.67 14.19
N TYR A 20 1.28 4.56 13.60
CA TYR A 20 1.67 5.80 14.25
C TYR A 20 0.45 6.65 14.61
N ILE A 21 -0.49 6.83 13.68
CA ILE A 21 -1.76 7.53 13.92
C ILE A 21 -2.55 6.89 15.07
N GLN A 22 -2.63 5.56 15.11
CA GLN A 22 -3.32 4.84 16.19
C GLN A 22 -2.71 5.17 17.56
N LEU A 23 -1.39 5.04 17.66
CA LEU A 23 -0.67 5.16 18.93
C LEU A 23 -0.50 6.60 19.39
N SER A 24 -0.46 7.58 18.47
CA SER A 24 -0.33 9.00 18.80
C SER A 24 -1.67 9.71 18.98
N GLY A 25 -2.79 9.01 18.82
CA GLY A 25 -4.10 9.64 18.79
C GLY A 25 -4.28 10.57 17.58
N GLY A 26 -3.53 10.34 16.51
CA GLY A 26 -3.52 11.19 15.31
C GLY A 26 -2.63 12.43 15.43
N SER A 27 -1.84 12.56 16.50
CA SER A 27 -0.94 13.68 16.67
C SER A 27 0.29 13.66 15.76
N SER A 28 0.75 14.85 15.39
CA SER A 28 1.94 15.12 14.59
C SER A 28 2.59 16.47 14.97
N ILE A 29 3.81 16.69 14.49
CA ILE A 29 4.50 18.00 14.67
C ILE A 29 3.78 19.17 13.97
N LEU A 30 2.84 18.90 13.07
CA LEU A 30 2.10 19.90 12.29
C LEU A 30 0.71 20.19 12.85
N ASP A 31 0.37 19.64 14.02
CA ASP A 31 -0.96 19.73 14.59
C ASP A 31 -1.41 21.18 14.81
N LYS A 32 -2.69 21.42 14.50
CA LYS A 32 -3.40 22.67 14.80
C LYS A 32 -4.56 22.36 15.76
N PRO A 33 -5.11 23.35 16.48
CA PRO A 33 -6.27 23.14 17.33
C PRO A 33 -7.39 22.38 16.59
N HIS A 34 -7.87 21.29 17.19
CA HIS A 34 -8.94 20.42 16.65
C HIS A 34 -8.63 19.72 15.32
N LEU A 35 -7.34 19.55 14.99
CA LEU A 35 -6.92 18.96 13.73
C LEU A 35 -5.86 17.88 13.98
N LEU A 36 -6.21 16.63 13.71
CA LEU A 36 -5.32 15.47 13.82
C LEU A 36 -4.31 15.47 12.67
N GLY A 37 -3.19 16.17 12.86
CA GLY A 37 -2.26 16.50 11.78
C GLY A 37 -1.61 15.28 11.12
N ALA A 38 -1.48 14.14 11.83
CA ALA A 38 -0.98 12.91 11.22
C ALA A 38 -1.98 12.32 10.21
N ILE A 39 -3.28 12.38 10.52
CA ILE A 39 -4.35 11.91 9.62
C ILE A 39 -4.46 12.83 8.40
N TYR A 40 -4.35 14.13 8.61
CA TYR A 40 -4.29 15.10 7.51
C TYR A 40 -3.05 14.91 6.64
N GLY A 41 -1.89 14.67 7.24
CA GLY A 41 -0.67 14.34 6.53
C GLY A 41 -0.83 13.08 5.68
N TYR A 42 -1.47 12.03 6.21
CA TYR A 42 -1.83 10.84 5.43
C TYR A 42 -2.73 11.19 4.24
N ALA A 43 -3.80 11.95 4.48
CA ALA A 43 -4.73 12.37 3.44
C ALA A 43 -4.02 13.18 2.34
N ASP A 44 -3.25 14.20 2.68
CA ASP A 44 -2.58 15.09 1.73
C ASP A 44 -1.45 14.40 0.96
N ILE A 45 -0.62 13.64 1.66
CA ILE A 45 0.62 13.08 1.11
C ILE A 45 0.33 11.76 0.40
N ALA A 46 -0.28 10.80 1.07
CA ALA A 46 -0.50 9.48 0.47
C ALA A 46 -1.63 9.54 -0.58
N VAL A 47 -2.82 9.97 -0.17
CA VAL A 47 -4.03 9.90 -1.00
C VAL A 47 -4.15 11.08 -1.98
N GLY A 48 -3.98 12.31 -1.51
CA GLY A 48 -4.16 13.53 -2.31
C GLY A 48 -3.06 13.77 -3.33
N SER A 49 -1.83 13.36 -3.01
CA SER A 49 -0.69 13.46 -3.91
C SER A 49 -0.39 12.16 -4.67
N GLY A 50 -1.09 11.06 -4.37
CA GLY A 50 -0.87 9.75 -5.01
C GLY A 50 0.54 9.21 -4.79
N LEU A 51 1.11 9.48 -3.62
CA LEU A 51 2.46 9.06 -3.28
C LEU A 51 2.47 7.62 -2.78
N VAL A 52 3.66 7.06 -2.64
CA VAL A 52 3.88 5.73 -2.06
C VAL A 52 3.00 4.63 -2.66
N GLY A 53 2.76 4.67 -3.97
CA GLY A 53 1.98 3.64 -4.67
C GLY A 53 0.47 3.66 -4.37
N VAL A 54 -0.05 4.73 -3.77
CA VAL A 54 -1.49 5.01 -3.62
C VAL A 54 -1.99 5.75 -4.86
N HIS A 55 -3.24 5.51 -5.27
CA HIS A 55 -3.87 6.25 -6.35
C HIS A 55 -4.31 7.63 -5.88
N LYS A 56 -4.06 8.66 -6.68
CA LYS A 56 -4.49 10.02 -6.35
C LYS A 56 -6.01 10.10 -6.36
N ASN A 57 -6.62 10.26 -5.19
CA ASN A 57 -8.08 10.27 -5.06
C ASN A 57 -8.56 11.49 -4.23
N PRO A 58 -8.95 12.60 -4.88
CA PRO A 58 -9.40 13.81 -4.18
C PRO A 58 -10.68 13.62 -3.36
N LEU A 59 -11.58 12.73 -3.80
CA LEU A 59 -12.80 12.44 -3.04
C LEU A 59 -12.45 11.75 -1.72
N ARG A 60 -11.61 10.71 -1.81
CA ARG A 60 -11.13 9.95 -0.66
C ARG A 60 -10.32 10.81 0.32
N GLU A 61 -9.49 11.71 -0.21
CA GLU A 61 -8.77 12.70 0.59
C GLU A 61 -9.74 13.56 1.42
N GLN A 62 -10.82 14.05 0.80
CA GLN A 62 -11.84 14.85 1.49
C GLN A 62 -12.61 14.04 2.55
N GLU A 63 -12.94 12.78 2.27
CA GLU A 63 -13.55 11.87 3.23
C GLU A 63 -12.68 11.70 4.48
N ILE A 64 -11.39 11.40 4.30
CA ILE A 64 -10.43 11.22 5.40
C ILE A 64 -10.28 12.51 6.21
N LYS A 65 -10.16 13.66 5.53
CA LYS A 65 -10.08 14.98 6.20
C LYS A 65 -11.34 15.33 6.98
N THR A 66 -12.51 14.91 6.50
CA THR A 66 -13.78 15.15 7.19
C THR A 66 -13.85 14.29 8.46
N LEU A 67 -13.51 13.00 8.32
CA LEU A 67 -13.42 12.07 9.43
C LEU A 67 -12.41 12.54 10.51
N ALA A 68 -11.26 13.06 10.09
CA ALA A 68 -10.24 13.56 11.02
C ALA A 68 -10.71 14.70 11.93
N LYS A 69 -11.79 15.41 11.59
CA LYS A 69 -12.37 16.48 12.41
C LYS A 69 -13.30 15.96 13.51
N THR A 70 -13.87 14.77 13.32
CA THR A 70 -14.87 14.19 14.25
C THR A 70 -14.24 13.22 15.25
N LEU A 71 -13.14 12.58 14.84
CA LEU A 71 -12.42 11.62 15.66
C LEU A 71 -11.84 12.25 16.94
N LYS A 72 -11.95 11.51 18.04
CA LYS A 72 -11.35 11.86 19.32
C LYS A 72 -10.52 10.68 19.83
N PRO A 73 -9.30 10.94 20.35
CA PRO A 73 -8.56 9.90 21.04
C PRO A 73 -9.35 9.34 22.23
N ASP A 74 -9.14 8.08 22.54
CA ASP A 74 -9.69 7.40 23.71
C ASP A 74 -9.04 7.88 25.02
N GLU A 75 -9.41 7.27 26.13
CA GLU A 75 -8.88 7.61 27.47
C GLU A 75 -7.35 7.43 27.61
N PHE A 76 -6.73 6.66 26.71
CA PHE A 76 -5.29 6.43 26.66
C PHE A 76 -4.60 7.33 25.63
N GLY A 77 -5.33 8.22 24.97
CA GLY A 77 -4.80 9.08 23.92
C GLY A 77 -4.59 8.37 22.59
N MET A 78 -5.25 7.23 22.33
CA MET A 78 -5.13 6.44 21.11
C MET A 78 -6.37 6.55 20.22
N LEU A 79 -6.22 6.24 18.92
CA LEU A 79 -7.35 6.08 17.98
C LEU A 79 -7.47 4.61 17.59
N PRO A 80 -8.11 3.77 18.42
CA PRO A 80 -8.22 2.35 18.14
C PRO A 80 -9.00 2.12 16.84
N PHE A 81 -8.57 1.14 16.05
CA PHE A 81 -9.25 0.67 14.83
C PHE A 81 -9.35 1.70 13.69
N ILE A 82 -8.54 2.76 13.70
CA ILE A 82 -8.58 3.80 12.66
C ILE A 82 -8.37 3.27 11.24
N ASP A 83 -7.60 2.19 11.08
CA ASP A 83 -7.41 1.44 9.84
C ASP A 83 -8.71 0.83 9.31
N GLU A 84 -9.53 0.24 10.19
CA GLU A 84 -10.82 -0.34 9.81
C GLU A 84 -11.87 0.75 9.57
N ILE A 85 -11.80 1.88 10.30
CA ILE A 85 -12.71 3.02 10.15
C ILE A 85 -12.44 3.76 8.85
N MET A 86 -11.17 4.07 8.57
CA MET A 86 -10.79 4.70 7.31
C MET A 86 -10.98 3.71 6.17
N GLY A 87 -10.61 2.44 6.36
CA GLY A 87 -10.59 1.41 5.32
C GLY A 87 -9.25 1.36 4.59
N ALA A 88 -8.96 0.21 3.96
CA ALA A 88 -7.69 0.01 3.25
C ALA A 88 -7.75 0.56 1.81
N ASP A 89 -6.78 1.39 1.45
CA ASP A 89 -6.62 1.87 0.08
C ASP A 89 -6.04 0.78 -0.84
N TRP A 90 -6.35 0.86 -2.13
CA TRP A 90 -5.71 0.03 -3.14
C TRP A 90 -4.35 0.61 -3.52
N VAL A 91 -3.28 -0.14 -3.23
CA VAL A 91 -1.89 0.26 -3.46
C VAL A 91 -1.24 -0.69 -4.46
N ILE A 92 -0.43 -0.17 -5.37
CA ILE A 92 0.44 -1.04 -6.16
C ILE A 92 1.69 -1.31 -5.30
N ASP A 93 1.74 -2.47 -4.65
CA ASP A 93 2.94 -2.92 -3.96
C ASP A 93 3.83 -3.69 -4.93
N TYR A 94 4.88 -3.02 -5.36
CA TYR A 94 5.89 -3.52 -6.26
C TYR A 94 6.57 -4.80 -5.77
N ASN A 95 6.65 -5.06 -4.46
CA ASN A 95 7.18 -6.33 -3.95
C ASN A 95 6.32 -7.53 -4.33
N LYS A 96 4.99 -7.39 -4.30
CA LYS A 96 4.08 -8.48 -4.66
C LYS A 96 4.02 -8.74 -6.15
N TYR A 97 4.32 -7.72 -6.95
CA TYR A 97 4.50 -7.86 -8.40
C TYR A 97 5.91 -8.35 -8.80
N GLN A 98 6.76 -8.72 -7.83
CA GLN A 98 8.17 -9.09 -8.04
C GLN A 98 9.03 -7.96 -8.64
N ILE A 99 8.52 -6.73 -8.60
CA ILE A 99 9.24 -5.50 -8.93
C ILE A 99 10.21 -5.13 -7.78
N SER A 100 10.23 -5.87 -6.66
CA SER A 100 11.34 -5.79 -5.68
C SER A 100 12.72 -6.09 -6.28
N ARG A 101 12.76 -6.70 -7.46
CA ARG A 101 14.00 -6.90 -8.23
C ARG A 101 14.39 -5.67 -9.06
N ASP A 102 13.65 -4.59 -8.96
CA ASP A 102 13.94 -3.28 -9.52
C ASP A 102 14.43 -2.36 -8.40
N GLU A 103 15.68 -2.61 -7.97
CA GLU A 103 16.38 -1.92 -6.88
C GLU A 103 16.35 -0.39 -7.03
N PHE A 104 16.38 0.09 -8.28
CA PHE A 104 16.43 1.52 -8.61
C PHE A 104 15.06 2.12 -8.95
N GLY A 105 13.99 1.31 -8.94
CA GLY A 105 12.61 1.74 -9.21
C GLY A 105 12.36 2.14 -10.66
N ASP A 106 13.15 1.65 -11.61
CA ASP A 106 13.08 1.99 -13.03
C ASP A 106 11.80 1.46 -13.71
N ILE A 107 11.34 0.25 -13.36
CA ILE A 107 10.05 -0.28 -13.80
C ILE A 107 8.91 0.61 -13.28
N TYR A 108 8.98 1.02 -12.02
CA TYR A 108 7.98 1.94 -11.46
C TYR A 108 7.96 3.28 -12.19
N LYS A 109 9.14 3.88 -12.39
CA LYS A 109 9.26 5.17 -13.10
C LYS A 109 8.71 5.05 -14.52
N ALA A 110 9.00 3.97 -15.24
CA ALA A 110 8.50 3.73 -16.59
C ALA A 110 6.97 3.62 -16.61
N LEU A 111 6.39 2.77 -15.76
CA LEU A 111 4.93 2.62 -15.64
C LEU A 111 4.26 3.94 -15.26
N ARG A 112 4.85 4.69 -14.32
CA ARG A 112 4.34 6.01 -13.93
C ARG A 112 4.42 7.01 -15.08
N SER A 113 5.51 7.01 -15.85
CA SER A 113 5.66 7.87 -17.03
C SER A 113 4.58 7.56 -18.06
N ASP A 114 4.38 6.28 -18.38
CA ASP A 114 3.35 5.86 -19.33
C ASP A 114 1.93 6.24 -18.87
N ILE A 115 1.64 6.18 -17.57
CA ILE A 115 0.37 6.66 -17.00
C ILE A 115 0.24 8.19 -17.16
N VAL A 116 1.28 8.94 -16.79
CA VAL A 116 1.28 10.42 -16.87
C VAL A 116 1.17 10.91 -18.31
N GLU A 117 1.80 10.21 -19.25
CA GLU A 117 1.73 10.48 -20.69
C GLU A 117 0.41 9.98 -21.33
N GLY A 118 -0.44 9.26 -20.58
CA GLY A 118 -1.72 8.75 -21.05
C GLY A 118 -1.62 7.55 -22.01
N LYS A 119 -0.47 6.86 -22.05
CA LYS A 119 -0.26 5.65 -22.86
C LYS A 119 -0.97 4.44 -22.27
N ILE A 120 -1.00 4.34 -20.94
CA ILE A 120 -1.74 3.31 -20.22
C ILE A 120 -2.57 3.95 -19.12
N LYS A 121 -3.65 3.29 -18.73
CA LYS A 121 -4.48 3.76 -17.62
C LYS A 121 -3.93 3.30 -16.27
N ASP A 122 -4.10 4.12 -15.23
CA ASP A 122 -3.82 3.67 -13.87
C ASP A 122 -4.89 2.62 -13.50
N PRO A 123 -4.49 1.37 -13.17
CA PRO A 123 -5.44 0.30 -12.91
C PRO A 123 -6.38 0.63 -11.74
N ARG A 124 -5.95 1.54 -10.84
CA ARG A 124 -6.64 1.96 -9.63
C ARG A 124 -7.74 3.00 -9.85
N ASP A 125 -7.80 3.60 -11.04
CA ASP A 125 -8.85 4.55 -11.40
C ASP A 125 -10.23 3.90 -11.25
N ILE A 126 -11.22 4.69 -10.79
CA ILE A 126 -12.59 4.20 -10.60
C ILE A 126 -13.24 3.71 -11.91
N ASP A 127 -12.86 4.31 -13.03
CA ASP A 127 -13.31 4.02 -14.37
C ASP A 127 -12.31 3.15 -15.16
N SER A 128 -11.35 2.51 -14.48
CA SER A 128 -10.54 1.44 -15.09
C SER A 128 -11.38 0.18 -15.31
N THR A 129 -11.30 -0.37 -16.52
CA THR A 129 -12.04 -1.56 -16.95
C THR A 129 -11.16 -2.81 -16.88
N TYR A 130 -11.75 -3.97 -17.16
CA TYR A 130 -11.00 -5.22 -17.29
C TYR A 130 -9.88 -5.09 -18.33
N GLU A 131 -10.17 -4.48 -19.48
CA GLU A 131 -9.25 -4.30 -20.60
C GLU A 131 -8.09 -3.37 -20.23
N SER A 132 -8.37 -2.22 -19.60
CA SER A 132 -7.33 -1.26 -19.24
C SER A 132 -6.40 -1.82 -18.16
N ARG A 133 -6.92 -2.60 -17.21
CA ARG A 133 -6.09 -3.28 -16.19
C ARG A 133 -5.26 -4.41 -16.78
N ARG A 134 -5.80 -5.14 -17.75
CA ARG A 134 -5.06 -6.17 -18.52
C ARG A 134 -3.93 -5.57 -19.34
N GLU A 135 -4.16 -4.40 -19.94
CA GLU A 135 -3.13 -3.63 -20.66
C GLU A 135 -2.03 -3.16 -19.72
N PHE A 136 -2.39 -2.59 -18.57
CA PHE A 136 -1.42 -2.25 -17.52
C PHE A 136 -0.56 -3.45 -17.12
N ASP A 137 -1.19 -4.60 -16.84
CA ASP A 137 -0.48 -5.84 -16.46
C ASP A 137 0.44 -6.35 -17.57
N HIS A 138 0.07 -6.14 -18.83
CA HIS A 138 0.88 -6.48 -20.00
C HIS A 138 2.13 -5.58 -20.09
N HIS A 139 1.97 -4.25 -20.02
CA HIS A 139 3.10 -3.29 -20.01
C HIS A 139 4.06 -3.58 -18.85
N ARG A 140 3.51 -3.81 -17.66
CA ARG A 140 4.27 -4.19 -16.47
C ARG A 140 5.09 -5.48 -16.70
N GLY A 141 4.51 -6.49 -17.34
CA GLY A 141 5.21 -7.71 -17.71
C GLY A 141 6.36 -7.48 -18.69
N GLY A 142 6.17 -6.59 -19.67
CA GLY A 142 7.22 -6.17 -20.61
C GLY A 142 8.40 -5.50 -19.90
N TYR A 143 8.14 -4.53 -19.03
CA TYR A 143 9.17 -3.86 -18.24
C TYR A 143 9.89 -4.82 -17.29
N TYR A 144 9.16 -5.70 -16.62
CA TYR A 144 9.77 -6.73 -15.79
C TYR A 144 10.77 -7.59 -16.57
N ASN A 145 10.43 -8.04 -17.78
CA ASN A 145 11.34 -8.87 -18.57
C ASN A 145 12.58 -8.10 -19.07
N GLY A 146 12.46 -6.78 -19.31
CA GLY A 146 13.55 -5.96 -19.86
C GLY A 146 14.42 -5.25 -18.84
N MET A 147 13.91 -4.99 -17.62
CA MET A 147 14.54 -4.09 -16.64
C MET A 147 14.80 -4.74 -15.28
N VAL A 148 14.47 -6.03 -15.09
CA VAL A 148 14.70 -6.72 -13.82
C VAL A 148 16.18 -6.89 -13.52
N ASN A 149 16.60 -6.62 -12.27
CA ASN A 149 17.93 -7.05 -11.82
C ASN A 149 17.92 -8.57 -11.67
N ALA A 150 18.65 -9.24 -12.55
CA ALA A 150 18.74 -10.69 -12.54
C ALA A 150 19.76 -11.18 -11.50
N TYR A 151 19.27 -11.40 -10.28
CA TYR A 151 20.03 -11.96 -9.16
C TYR A 151 20.37 -13.46 -9.30
N GLY A 152 20.03 -14.08 -10.43
CA GLY A 152 20.31 -15.49 -10.72
C GLY A 152 21.52 -15.73 -11.62
N TYR A 153 22.24 -14.67 -12.02
CA TYR A 153 23.49 -14.79 -12.75
C TYR A 153 24.68 -14.82 -11.79
N ASP A 154 25.75 -15.51 -12.18
CA ASP A 154 27.00 -15.55 -11.42
C ASP A 154 27.54 -14.13 -11.25
N ILE A 155 27.87 -13.77 -10.01
CA ILE A 155 28.57 -12.52 -9.71
C ILE A 155 30.05 -12.76 -10.03
N PRO A 156 30.64 -12.04 -11.00
CA PRO A 156 32.05 -12.21 -11.35
C PRO A 156 32.94 -11.99 -10.13
N ASN A 157 33.89 -12.89 -9.92
CA ASN A 157 34.75 -12.88 -8.74
C ASN A 157 35.77 -11.71 -8.76
N ASP A 158 35.92 -11.05 -9.91
CA ASP A 158 36.78 -9.90 -10.18
C ASP A 158 36.07 -8.54 -10.01
N TRP A 159 34.77 -8.53 -9.67
CA TRP A 159 34.09 -7.32 -9.27
C TRP A 159 34.51 -6.89 -7.87
N ASN A 160 35.18 -5.73 -7.79
CA ASN A 160 35.56 -5.11 -6.51
C ASN A 160 34.38 -4.93 -5.54
N ASP A 161 33.15 -4.82 -6.07
CA ASP A 161 31.91 -4.60 -5.29
C ASP A 161 31.03 -5.86 -5.17
N ALA A 162 31.56 -7.06 -5.45
CA ALA A 162 30.79 -8.30 -5.40
C ALA A 162 30.10 -8.52 -4.04
N GLN A 163 30.80 -8.23 -2.93
CA GLN A 163 30.23 -8.33 -1.59
C GLN A 163 29.10 -7.32 -1.37
N LEU A 164 29.26 -6.07 -1.84
CA LEU A 164 28.21 -5.05 -1.76
C LEU A 164 26.97 -5.46 -2.55
N LYS A 165 27.14 -6.13 -3.70
CA LYS A 165 26.01 -6.65 -4.48
C LYS A 165 25.27 -7.75 -3.73
N ILE A 166 25.99 -8.68 -3.09
CA ILE A 166 25.40 -9.74 -2.25
C ILE A 166 24.66 -9.13 -1.05
N ASP A 167 25.26 -8.15 -0.38
CA ASP A 167 24.64 -7.49 0.77
C ASP A 167 23.35 -6.75 0.38
N SER A 168 23.35 -6.05 -0.77
CA SER A 168 22.14 -5.43 -1.33
C SER A 168 21.05 -6.46 -1.66
N MET A 169 21.43 -7.61 -2.23
CA MET A 169 20.51 -8.72 -2.51
C MET A 169 19.84 -9.25 -1.24
N ILE A 170 20.64 -9.51 -0.20
CA ILE A 170 20.15 -10.01 1.09
C ILE A 170 19.24 -8.97 1.74
N LEU A 171 19.63 -7.69 1.71
CA LEU A 171 18.82 -6.60 2.23
C LEU A 171 17.47 -6.55 1.51
N THR A 172 17.47 -6.56 0.18
CA THR A 172 16.25 -6.53 -0.64
C THR A 172 15.35 -7.73 -0.34
N ALA A 173 15.91 -8.93 -0.19
CA ALA A 173 15.16 -10.13 0.17
C ALA A 173 14.57 -10.07 1.59
N LYS A 174 15.36 -9.62 2.58
CA LYS A 174 14.90 -9.43 3.97
C LYS A 174 13.80 -8.38 4.02
N LEU A 175 13.99 -7.27 3.30
CA LEU A 175 12.96 -6.28 3.16
C LEU A 175 11.74 -6.93 2.49
N ALA A 176 11.78 -7.53 1.31
CA ALA A 176 10.61 -8.16 0.68
C ALA A 176 9.85 -9.16 1.59
N ALA A 177 10.57 -9.93 2.41
CA ALA A 177 9.98 -10.86 3.38
C ALA A 177 9.14 -10.17 4.48
N LEU A 178 9.44 -8.91 4.80
CA LEU A 178 8.67 -8.11 5.74
C LEU A 178 7.38 -7.53 5.12
N THR A 179 7.08 -7.76 3.83
CA THR A 179 5.81 -7.29 3.23
C THR A 179 4.69 -8.20 3.71
N PRO A 180 3.67 -7.67 4.40
CA PRO A 180 2.54 -8.48 4.85
C PRO A 180 1.98 -9.33 3.72
N PRO A 181 1.55 -10.56 3.99
CA PRO A 181 0.87 -11.36 3.00
C PRO A 181 -0.42 -10.65 2.57
N GLN A 182 -0.79 -10.82 1.30
CA GLN A 182 -2.08 -10.32 0.83
C GLN A 182 -3.19 -10.97 1.67
N GLY A 183 -4.08 -10.14 2.20
CA GLY A 183 -5.14 -10.62 3.10
C GLY A 183 -4.76 -10.57 4.59
N TYR A 184 -3.56 -10.14 4.96
CA TYR A 184 -3.29 -9.73 6.34
C TYR A 184 -4.23 -8.57 6.74
N PRO A 185 -4.65 -8.45 8.02
CA PRO A 185 -5.39 -7.29 8.49
C PRO A 185 -4.66 -6.00 8.09
N ASN A 186 -5.40 -5.05 7.52
CA ASN A 186 -4.89 -3.72 7.15
C ASN A 186 -3.74 -3.75 6.12
N ALA A 187 -3.55 -4.89 5.43
CA ALA A 187 -2.76 -4.93 4.21
C ALA A 187 -3.55 -4.24 3.10
N PRO A 188 -2.94 -3.29 2.37
CA PRO A 188 -3.49 -2.81 1.12
C PRO A 188 -3.81 -3.97 0.18
N ARG A 189 -4.73 -3.74 -0.75
CA ARG A 189 -4.82 -4.62 -1.92
C ARG A 189 -3.57 -4.35 -2.74
N TYR A 190 -2.84 -5.39 -3.11
CA TYR A 190 -1.61 -5.25 -3.89
C TYR A 190 -1.85 -5.50 -5.37
N PHE A 191 -2.84 -6.34 -5.70
CA PHE A 191 -3.09 -6.81 -7.06
C PHE A 191 -4.25 -6.07 -7.74
N THR A 192 -4.24 -6.01 -9.07
CA THR A 192 -5.45 -5.73 -9.87
C THR A 192 -6.57 -6.68 -9.47
N PRO A 193 -7.85 -6.26 -9.48
CA PRO A 193 -8.98 -7.13 -9.19
C PRO A 193 -8.92 -8.48 -9.92
N GLU A 194 -8.49 -8.46 -11.18
CA GLU A 194 -8.38 -9.61 -12.06
C GLU A 194 -7.25 -10.56 -11.61
N ASN A 195 -6.05 -10.04 -11.31
CA ASN A 195 -4.97 -10.85 -10.77
C ASN A 195 -5.32 -11.40 -9.38
N LEU A 196 -5.96 -10.58 -8.55
CA LEU A 196 -6.38 -10.97 -7.22
C LEU A 196 -7.36 -12.15 -7.27
N GLU A 197 -8.33 -12.09 -8.18
CA GLU A 197 -9.25 -13.18 -8.44
C GLU A 197 -8.53 -14.42 -9.00
N TRP A 198 -7.55 -14.24 -9.89
CA TRP A 198 -6.73 -15.33 -10.41
C TRP A 198 -5.95 -16.06 -9.31
N TYR A 199 -5.33 -15.32 -8.38
CA TYR A 199 -4.60 -15.89 -7.25
C TYR A 199 -5.55 -16.60 -6.27
N TYR A 200 -6.73 -16.02 -6.02
CA TYR A 200 -7.76 -16.62 -5.18
C TYR A 200 -8.27 -17.94 -5.77
N LYS A 201 -8.66 -17.97 -7.05
CA LYS A 201 -9.14 -19.17 -7.76
C LYS A 201 -8.11 -20.30 -7.80
N ARG A 202 -6.81 -19.98 -7.70
CA ARG A 202 -5.70 -20.95 -7.69
C ARG A 202 -5.27 -21.37 -6.29
N HIS A 203 -6.00 -20.98 -5.25
CA HIS A 203 -5.66 -21.27 -3.85
C HIS A 203 -4.25 -20.80 -3.46
N LYS A 204 -3.77 -19.72 -4.09
CA LYS A 204 -2.48 -19.07 -3.76
C LYS A 204 -2.62 -18.08 -2.61
N LEU A 205 -3.85 -17.61 -2.39
CA LEU A 205 -4.25 -16.87 -1.19
C LEU A 205 -5.09 -17.79 -0.33
N ASP A 206 -5.01 -17.59 0.98
CA ASP A 206 -5.96 -18.24 1.87
C ASP A 206 -7.38 -17.78 1.51
N ARG A 207 -8.27 -18.73 1.21
CA ARG A 207 -9.68 -18.48 0.87
C ARG A 207 -10.41 -17.72 1.99
N LEU A 208 -9.89 -17.84 3.20
CA LEU A 208 -10.39 -17.25 4.43
C LEU A 208 -9.94 -15.78 4.59
N LEU A 209 -8.96 -15.33 3.80
CA LEU A 209 -8.37 -14.00 3.85
C LEU A 209 -8.62 -13.24 2.53
N ASP A 210 -9.84 -13.27 1.99
CA ASP A 210 -10.19 -12.49 0.80
C ASP A 210 -9.97 -10.98 1.07
N PRO A 211 -8.99 -10.33 0.43
CA PRO A 211 -8.67 -8.93 0.68
C PRO A 211 -9.65 -7.95 0.01
N ARG A 212 -10.61 -8.45 -0.78
CA ARG A 212 -11.71 -7.65 -1.32
C ARG A 212 -12.77 -7.36 -0.26
N ILE A 213 -12.81 -8.17 0.79
CA ILE A 213 -13.71 -8.00 1.92
C ILE A 213 -12.93 -7.26 3.02
N PRO A 214 -13.44 -6.11 3.53
CA PRO A 214 -12.84 -5.44 4.68
C PRO A 214 -12.64 -6.42 5.83
N ALA A 215 -11.54 -6.28 6.56
CA ALA A 215 -11.14 -7.28 7.55
C ALA A 215 -12.21 -7.49 8.63
N ILE A 216 -12.86 -6.41 9.09
CA ILE A 216 -14.01 -6.47 10.00
C ILE A 216 -15.14 -7.41 9.55
N TYR A 217 -15.34 -7.63 8.25
CA TYR A 217 -16.42 -8.48 7.70
C TYR A 217 -15.98 -9.90 7.34
N ARG A 218 -14.71 -10.26 7.55
CA ARG A 218 -14.22 -11.62 7.27
C ARG A 218 -14.79 -12.63 8.26
N TYR A 219 -14.93 -13.88 7.81
CA TYR A 219 -15.63 -14.94 8.55
C TYR A 219 -14.97 -15.27 9.91
N ASN A 220 -13.66 -15.11 10.04
CA ASN A 220 -12.90 -15.36 11.28
C ASN A 220 -12.68 -14.11 12.13
N PHE A 221 -13.23 -12.95 11.74
CA PHE A 221 -13.06 -11.74 12.52
C PHE A 221 -13.84 -11.85 13.83
N PRO A 222 -13.20 -11.64 15.01
CA PRO A 222 -13.87 -11.84 16.30
C PRO A 222 -15.11 -10.94 16.44
N GLN A 223 -16.25 -11.54 16.79
CA GLN A 223 -17.53 -10.83 16.89
C GLN A 223 -17.50 -9.73 17.95
N GLU A 224 -16.84 -9.98 19.09
CA GLU A 224 -16.65 -8.98 20.15
C GLU A 224 -15.83 -7.78 19.65
N LEU A 225 -14.78 -8.03 18.86
CA LEU A 225 -13.95 -6.98 18.30
C LEU A 225 -14.75 -6.16 17.27
N ARG A 226 -15.52 -6.82 16.41
CA ARG A 226 -16.43 -6.15 15.47
C ARG A 226 -17.41 -5.24 16.21
N ALA A 227 -18.00 -5.72 17.29
CA ALA A 227 -18.93 -4.92 18.10
C ALA A 227 -18.23 -3.69 18.69
N LYS A 228 -17.01 -3.82 19.19
CA LYS A 228 -16.20 -2.69 19.68
C LYS A 228 -15.89 -1.67 18.59
N ILE A 229 -15.48 -2.10 17.40
CA ILE A 229 -15.19 -1.21 16.27
C ILE A 229 -16.45 -0.45 15.85
N LEU A 230 -17.59 -1.14 15.69
CA LEU A 230 -18.84 -0.51 15.29
C LEU A 230 -19.37 0.46 16.36
N ALA A 231 -19.20 0.13 17.65
CA ALA A 231 -19.57 1.02 18.74
C ALA A 231 -18.70 2.29 18.74
N TYR A 232 -17.39 2.14 18.62
CA TYR A 232 -16.45 3.26 18.50
C TYR A 232 -16.78 4.14 17.30
N ALA A 233 -17.02 3.53 16.13
CA ALA A 233 -17.40 4.26 14.92
C ALA A 233 -18.73 5.03 15.07
N LYS A 234 -19.68 4.54 15.88
CA LYS A 234 -20.96 5.21 16.15
C LYS A 234 -20.83 6.35 17.16
N GLU A 235 -19.90 6.26 18.09
CA GLU A 235 -19.64 7.32 19.08
C GLU A 235 -18.91 8.52 18.46
N HIS A 236 -18.15 8.28 17.39
CA HIS A 236 -17.23 9.25 16.79
C HIS A 236 -17.56 9.65 15.33
N ASN A 237 -18.70 9.22 14.77
CA ASN A 237 -19.30 9.69 13.50
C ASN A 237 -20.73 10.20 13.71
#